data_AF-A0A089XB52-F1
#
_entry.id   AF-A0A089XB52-F1
#
_cell.length_a   1.000
_cell.length_b   1.000
_cell.length_c   1.000
_cell.angle_alpha   90.00
_cell.angle_beta   90.00
_cell.angle_gamma   90.00
#
_symmetry.space_group_name_H-M   'P 1'
#
loop_
_entity.id
_entity.type
_entity.pdbx_description
1 polymer ?
#
loop_
_entity_poly.entity_id
_entity_poly.type
_entity_poly.pdbx_seq_one_letter_code
_entity_poly.pdbx_strand_id
1 'polypeptide(L)' 'MPSSITEEVGHLLGGAALIRTTATRLSCPSCGSAHVAQVLGDNGGISYVCTACGHSWS' A
#
# COMPACT_ATOMS: atom_id res chain seq x y z
N MET A 1 -7.08 5.20 -38.16
CA MET A 1 -7.47 6.19 -37.13
C MET A 1 -8.33 5.48 -36.07
N PRO A 2 -8.13 5.73 -34.76
CA PRO A 2 -8.41 4.78 -33.66
C PRO A 2 -9.58 5.17 -32.74
N SER A 3 -10.14 4.21 -32.00
CA SER A 3 -10.90 4.33 -30.72
C SER A 3 -11.37 2.91 -30.33
N SER A 4 -11.27 2.38 -29.12
CA SER A 4 -11.06 2.93 -27.79
C SER A 4 -10.53 1.79 -26.90
N ILE A 5 -9.33 1.91 -26.34
CA ILE A 5 -8.88 1.10 -25.20
C ILE A 5 -9.12 1.97 -23.97
N THR A 6 -10.28 1.78 -23.34
CA THR A 6 -10.67 2.55 -22.16
C THR A 6 -10.30 1.71 -20.94
N GLU A 7 -9.46 2.33 -20.11
CA GLU A 7 -9.32 2.07 -18.67
C GLU A 7 -8.85 0.68 -18.28
N GLU A 8 -7.54 0.45 -18.20
CA GLU A 8 -6.92 -0.43 -17.18
C GLU A 8 -5.48 0.02 -16.87
N VAL A 9 -5.21 1.34 -16.89
CA VAL A 9 -3.93 1.91 -16.40
C VAL A 9 -4.10 2.39 -14.96
N GLY A 10 -4.57 1.48 -14.11
CA GLY A 10 -4.62 1.63 -12.66
C GLY A 10 -3.84 0.54 -11.90
N HIS A 11 -3.36 -0.49 -12.59
CA HIS A 11 -2.75 -1.67 -11.97
C HIS A 11 -1.21 -1.66 -11.96
N LEU A 12 -0.55 -0.56 -12.34
CA LEU A 12 0.91 -0.51 -12.50
C LEU A 12 1.59 0.66 -11.78
N LEU A 13 0.94 1.24 -10.76
CA LEU A 13 1.57 2.21 -9.84
C LEU A 13 1.55 1.75 -8.37
N GLY A 14 1.25 0.48 -8.10
CA GLY A 14 1.09 -0.06 -6.74
C GLY A 14 2.19 -0.99 -6.24
N GLY A 15 3.30 -1.19 -6.99
CA GLY A 15 4.23 -2.29 -6.69
C GLY A 15 5.71 -1.94 -6.51
N ALA A 16 6.26 -0.98 -7.27
CA ALA A 16 7.72 -0.94 -7.46
C ALA A 16 8.42 0.32 -6.91
N ALA A 17 7.70 1.37 -6.51
CA ALA A 17 8.33 2.62 -6.07
C ALA A 17 8.55 2.74 -4.54
N LEU A 18 8.00 1.83 -3.73
CA LEU A 18 8.04 1.94 -2.27
C LEU A 18 9.16 1.12 -1.59
N ILE A 19 9.86 0.24 -2.33
CA ILE A 19 10.93 -0.61 -1.78
C ILE A 19 12.27 0.14 -1.64
N ARG A 20 12.31 1.46 -1.85
CA ARG A 20 13.54 2.25 -1.65
C ARG A 20 13.38 3.27 -0.54
N THR A 21 12.81 2.86 0.58
CA THR A 21 12.82 3.71 1.75
C THR A 21 12.78 2.89 3.04
N THR A 22 13.95 2.37 3.40
CA THR A 22 14.18 1.46 4.53
C THR A 22 13.97 2.06 5.94
N ALA A 23 13.55 3.33 6.08
CA ALA A 23 13.18 3.92 7.39
C ALA A 23 12.44 5.28 7.27
N THR A 24 11.74 5.59 6.19
CA THR A 24 10.95 6.84 6.09
C THR A 24 9.48 6.48 6.12
N ARG A 25 8.85 6.80 7.25
CA ARG A 25 7.39 6.93 7.44
C ARG A 25 6.54 6.03 6.54
N LEU A 26 6.28 4.81 7.02
CA LEU A 26 5.30 3.91 6.42
C LEU A 26 3.96 4.64 6.30
N SER A 27 3.49 4.84 5.07
CA SER A 27 2.24 5.56 4.78
C SER A 27 1.24 4.60 4.17
N CYS A 28 -0.03 4.72 4.55
CA CYS A 28 -1.10 3.85 4.08
C CYS A 28 -1.27 4.01 2.56
N PRO A 29 -1.19 2.92 1.77
CA PRO A 29 -1.34 2.99 0.33
C PRO A 29 -2.75 3.39 -0.12
N SER A 30 -3.75 3.22 0.74
CA SER A 30 -5.15 3.54 0.43
C SER A 30 -5.52 5.01 0.66
N CYS A 31 -4.96 5.68 1.68
CA CYS A 31 -5.35 7.05 2.04
C CYS A 31 -4.17 8.02 2.26
N GLY A 32 -2.92 7.54 2.14
CA GLY A 32 -1.71 8.34 2.36
C GLY A 32 -1.38 8.66 3.82
N SER A 33 -2.18 8.20 4.78
CA SER A 33 -1.95 8.49 6.21
C SER A 33 -0.72 7.75 6.77
N ALA A 34 0.11 8.44 7.54
CA ALA A 34 1.24 7.84 8.26
C ALA A 34 0.84 7.11 9.55
N HIS A 35 -0.45 7.10 9.90
CA HIS A 35 -0.96 6.42 11.09
C HIS A 35 -1.16 4.93 10.80
N VAL A 36 -0.09 4.17 10.98
CA VAL A 36 -0.05 2.72 10.71
C VAL A 36 0.42 1.99 11.96
N ALA A 37 -0.32 0.95 12.34
CA ALA A 37 0.05 -0.01 13.36
C ALA A 37 0.64 -1.26 12.70
N GLN A 38 1.75 -1.75 13.25
CA GLN A 38 2.32 -3.04 12.88
C GLN A 38 1.76 -4.12 13.82
N VAL A 39 1.23 -5.19 13.24
CA VAL A 39 0.73 -6.38 13.94
C VAL A 39 1.69 -7.53 13.66
N LEU A 40 2.22 -8.13 14.72
CA LEU A 40 3.02 -9.35 14.60
C LEU A 40 2.05 -10.55 14.68
N GLY A 41 2.00 -11.35 13.63
CA GLY A 41 1.26 -12.60 13.62
C GLY A 41 1.99 -13.70 14.37
N ASP A 42 1.25 -14.71 14.81
CA ASP A 42 1.76 -15.83 15.62
C ASP A 42 2.83 -16.66 14.88
N ASN A 43 2.84 -16.62 13.54
CA ASN A 43 3.84 -17.26 12.69
C ASN A 43 5.11 -16.43 12.48
N GLY A 44 5.24 -15.27 13.16
CA GLY A 44 6.33 -14.31 12.93
C GLY A 44 6.16 -13.45 11.67
N GLY A 45 5.00 -13.54 11.01
CA GLY A 45 4.64 -12.66 9.90
C GLY A 45 4.31 -11.25 10.39
N ILE A 46 4.60 -10.24 9.56
CA ILE A 46 4.24 -8.86 9.85
C ILE A 46 2.99 -8.51 9.05
N SER A 47 2.04 -7.84 9.68
CA SER A 47 0.91 -7.20 9.02
C SER A 47 0.85 -5.75 9.46
N TYR A 48 0.23 -4.92 8.64
CA TYR A 48 0.09 -3.50 8.87
C TYR A 48 -1.38 -3.13 8.78
N VAL A 49 -1.82 -2.23 9.65
CA VAL A 49 -3.19 -1.71 9.69
C VAL A 49 -3.13 -0.21 9.79
N CYS A 50 -3.78 0.50 8.87
CA CYS A 50 -3.94 1.94 8.99
C CYS A 50 -5.03 2.26 10.01
N THR A 51 -4.68 2.97 11.08
CA THR A 51 -5.63 3.37 12.13
C THR A 51 -6.48 4.56 11.74
N ALA A 52 -6.18 5.20 10.60
CA ALA A 52 -6.99 6.30 10.06
C ALA A 52 -8.12 5.83 9.13
N CYS A 53 -7.91 4.82 8.29
CA CYS A 53 -8.92 4.35 7.33
C CYS A 53 -9.30 2.87 7.45
N GLY A 54 -8.61 2.10 8.30
CA GLY A 54 -8.87 0.67 8.50
C GLY A 54 -8.30 -0.26 7.43
N HIS A 55 -7.54 0.25 6.46
CA HIS A 55 -6.92 -0.57 5.43
C HIS A 55 -5.80 -1.46 6.03
N SER A 56 -5.82 -2.75 5.73
CA SER A 56 -4.85 -3.74 6.20
C SER A 56 -4.09 -4.39 5.05
N TRP A 57 -2.78 -4.63 5.22
CA TRP A 57 -1.92 -5.31 4.26
C TRP A 57 -0.81 -6.10 4.97
N SER A 58 -0.16 -7.03 4.27
CA SER A 58 0.95 -7.88 4.76
C SER A 58 2.18 -7.70 3.90
#